data_AF-A0A4S2FT00-F1
#
_entry.id   AF-A0A4S2FT00-F1
#
_cell.length_a   1.000
_cell.length_b   1.000
_cell.length_c   1.000
_cell.angle_alpha   90.00
_cell.angle_beta   90.00
_cell.angle_gamma   90.00
#
_symmetry.space_group_name_H-M   'P 1'
#
loop_
_entity.id
_entity.type
_entity.pdbx_description
1 polymer ?
#
loop_
_entity_poly.entity_id
_entity_poly.type
_entity_poly.pdbx_seq_one_letter_code
_entity_poly.pdbx_strand_id
1 'polypeptide(L)'
;MAKSLSRFFIRKQDEKNEIATLFFRVQNKKHKVDTLFSSQIRVNVAEWKEALSCPEKWMRHQRANFNLHDSLNRIELVVKSEVEGMSFDKSRVEAEILSIANPKKAEALMKAKREEEERQREEERIKEEQERLIKEGIDAERAKIWNFIDRFCNEIKSGARLNGHDRYAPGTVKAWNSFRKLYDLFDRKHRYTWHDVDRAFVTKFLNFMEKKDYMVTAQNKYLVDLRAIISYAYADGIHNNDRALQYFAKKKIEEKDKAIEIYLTEAELQALYEMPLSGKQEEVRDIFLVGCYTCQRVSDYNDIDKDCFTTTAKGTPVICLIQKKTRNEVKIPIMNPNLKAICEKYNYNLPYVVDVILNRYIKEILMELSDKVPDLAKMVVTKLTQKQKKLVEDGKLVVEHNEKGEVIMPRYKCVTTHTARRSGITNMYLTHKYSIVQMMHVSGHKTQKTFMDYIKLSSDEIADEIDAIANGAKSEVF
;
A
#
# COMPACT_ATOMS: atom_id res chain seq x y z
N MET A 1 49.70 53.99 51.97
CA MET A 1 50.43 53.45 50.79
C MET A 1 50.60 54.57 49.79
N ALA A 2 51.83 54.84 49.35
CA ALA A 2 52.10 55.84 48.32
C ALA A 2 51.28 55.51 47.06
N LYS A 3 50.55 56.50 46.51
CA LYS A 3 49.81 56.32 45.26
C LYS A 3 50.84 56.06 44.16
N SER A 4 50.79 54.89 43.53
CA SER A 4 51.57 54.59 42.32
C SER A 4 51.33 55.69 41.28
N LEU A 5 52.39 56.15 40.61
CA LEU A 5 52.31 57.19 39.59
C LEU A 5 51.57 56.73 38.32
N SER A 6 51.35 55.42 38.16
CA SER A 6 50.49 54.84 37.13
C SER A 6 49.62 53.71 37.68
N ARG A 7 48.42 53.55 37.12
CA ARG A 7 47.53 52.40 37.36
C ARG A 7 47.92 51.17 36.54
N PHE A 8 48.77 51.36 35.54
CA PHE A 8 49.31 50.31 34.69
C PHE A 8 50.65 49.81 35.24
N PHE A 9 50.83 48.49 35.24
CA PHE A 9 52.02 47.84 35.78
C PHE A 9 52.49 46.70 34.87
N ILE A 10 53.77 46.36 34.98
CA ILE A 10 54.38 45.20 34.33
C ILE A 10 54.26 44.01 35.29
N ARG A 11 53.91 42.81 34.80
CA ARG A 11 53.85 41.61 35.65
C ARG A 11 55.26 41.22 36.09
N LYS A 12 55.41 40.72 37.31
CA LYS A 12 56.71 40.30 37.89
C LYS A 12 57.53 39.38 36.99
N GLN A 13 56.86 38.48 36.27
CA GLN A 13 57.49 37.53 35.34
C GLN A 13 58.11 38.20 34.10
N ASP A 14 57.60 39.38 33.70
CA ASP A 14 57.99 40.09 32.48
C ASP A 14 58.98 41.24 32.76
N GLU A 15 59.33 41.47 34.03
CA GLU A 15 60.20 42.57 34.47
C GLU A 15 61.66 42.43 34.03
N LYS A 16 62.08 41.24 33.62
CA LYS A 16 63.43 40.95 33.09
C LYS A 16 63.52 41.11 31.58
N ASN A 17 62.39 41.29 30.90
CA ASN A 17 62.35 41.45 29.45
C ASN A 17 62.72 42.90 29.09
N GLU A 18 63.26 43.10 27.89
CA GLU A 18 63.53 44.45 27.37
C GLU A 18 62.23 45.22 27.11
N ILE A 19 61.22 44.53 26.57
CA ILE A 19 59.90 45.08 26.25
C ILE A 19 58.82 44.22 26.88
N ALA A 20 57.92 44.82 27.67
CA ALA A 20 56.81 44.12 28.33
C ALA A 20 55.46 44.79 28.08
N THR A 21 54.39 43.98 28.14
CA THR A 21 53.00 44.47 28.05
C THR A 21 52.55 45.06 29.39
N LEU A 22 51.86 46.18 29.34
CA LEU A 22 51.25 46.78 30.51
C LEU A 22 49.93 46.09 30.87
N PHE A 23 49.71 45.88 32.17
CA PHE A 23 48.50 45.32 32.73
C PHE A 23 47.91 46.28 33.74
N PHE A 24 46.61 46.17 33.97
CA PHE A 24 45.93 46.92 35.02
C PHE A 24 44.84 46.04 35.62
N ARG A 25 44.63 46.17 36.93
CA ARG A 25 43.65 45.39 37.66
C ARG A 25 42.48 46.30 38.02
N VAL A 26 41.28 45.84 37.71
CA VAL A 26 40.05 46.59 37.93
C VAL A 26 39.29 45.90 39.04
N GLN A 27 39.05 46.65 40.12
CA GLN A 27 38.36 46.16 41.31
C GLN A 27 37.18 47.08 41.60
N ASN A 28 35.96 46.57 41.44
CA ASN A 28 34.74 47.27 41.81
C ASN A 28 33.90 46.38 42.74
N LYS A 29 33.93 46.72 44.04
CA LYS A 29 33.20 45.97 45.08
C LYS A 29 31.68 46.03 44.93
N LYS A 30 31.14 47.14 44.38
CA LYS A 30 29.70 47.36 44.19
C LYS A 30 29.12 46.42 43.14
N HIS A 31 29.87 46.16 42.06
CA HIS A 31 29.47 45.29 40.95
C HIS A 31 30.17 43.91 40.99
N LYS A 32 30.87 43.57 42.08
CA LYS A 32 31.64 42.33 42.26
C LYS A 32 32.62 42.01 41.12
N VAL A 33 33.26 43.03 40.55
CA VAL A 33 34.27 42.87 39.49
C VAL A 33 35.67 42.87 40.10
N ASP A 34 36.45 41.83 39.85
CA ASP A 34 37.89 41.78 40.14
C ASP A 34 38.62 41.07 38.99
N THR A 35 39.03 41.86 38.00
CA THR A 35 39.58 41.34 36.75
C THR A 35 40.89 42.02 36.40
N LEU A 36 41.86 41.22 35.97
CA LEU A 36 43.14 41.70 35.42
C LEU A 36 43.03 41.81 33.91
N PHE A 37 43.28 43.00 33.37
CA PHE A 37 43.28 43.28 31.94
C PHE A 37 44.69 43.51 31.41
N SER A 38 44.93 43.03 30.18
CA SER A 38 46.08 43.43 29.37
C SER A 38 45.71 44.71 28.64
N SER A 39 46.55 45.75 28.70
CA SER A 39 46.33 46.95 27.87
C SER A 39 46.66 46.73 26.40
N GLN A 40 47.28 45.58 26.04
CA GLN A 40 47.85 45.28 24.72
C GLN A 40 48.96 46.25 24.27
N ILE A 41 49.35 47.20 25.10
CA ILE A 41 50.41 48.18 24.84
C ILE A 41 51.72 47.66 25.45
N ARG A 42 52.77 47.67 24.64
CA ARG A 42 54.11 47.23 25.01
C ARG A 42 55.02 48.45 25.22
N VAL A 43 55.82 48.42 26.28
CA VAL A 43 56.76 49.50 26.64
C VAL A 43 58.14 48.93 26.95
N ASN A 44 59.18 49.74 26.78
CA ASN A 44 60.51 49.39 27.29
C ASN A 44 60.48 49.37 28.82
N VAL A 45 60.95 48.28 29.42
CA VAL A 45 60.80 48.04 30.87
C VAL A 45 61.68 49.00 31.69
N ALA A 46 62.89 49.31 31.22
CA ALA A 46 63.81 50.21 31.91
C ALA A 46 63.27 51.65 31.88
N GLU A 47 62.84 52.12 30.71
CA GLU A 47 62.25 53.46 30.55
C GLU A 47 60.98 53.63 31.38
N TRP A 48 60.10 52.63 31.39
CA TRP A 48 58.86 52.68 32.16
C TRP A 48 59.11 52.68 33.67
N LYS A 49 60.06 51.86 34.16
CA LYS A 49 60.46 51.85 35.57
C LYS A 49 61.13 53.16 35.98
N GLU A 50 61.97 53.73 35.11
CA GLU A 50 62.58 55.03 35.34
C GLU A 50 61.53 56.15 35.39
N ALA A 51 60.56 56.14 34.48
CA ALA A 51 59.46 57.09 34.48
C ALA A 51 58.65 57.06 35.79
N LEU A 52 58.47 55.87 36.39
CA LEU A 52 57.76 55.70 37.66
C LEU A 52 58.59 56.02 38.91
N SER A 53 59.89 56.32 38.77
CA SER A 53 60.78 56.53 39.92
C SER A 53 60.55 57.86 40.66
N CYS A 54 60.11 58.91 39.95
CA CYS A 54 59.71 60.18 40.57
C CYS A 54 58.69 60.95 39.72
N PRO A 55 57.91 61.88 40.32
CA PRO A 55 56.88 62.64 39.61
C PRO A 55 57.41 63.47 38.42
N GLU A 56 58.62 64.02 38.52
CA GLU A 56 59.23 64.83 37.47
C GLU A 56 59.59 63.98 36.23
N LYS A 57 60.15 62.79 36.45
CA LYS A 57 60.47 61.83 35.37
C LYS A 57 59.19 61.29 34.73
N TRP A 58 58.13 61.07 35.50
CA TRP A 58 56.82 60.69 34.97
C TRP A 58 56.25 61.76 34.04
N MET A 59 56.24 63.02 34.46
CA MET A 59 55.77 64.14 33.62
C MET A 59 56.61 64.31 32.36
N ARG A 60 57.94 64.13 32.43
CA ARG A 60 58.81 64.15 31.25
C ARG A 60 58.47 63.01 30.28
N HIS A 61 58.28 61.80 30.80
CA HIS A 61 57.90 60.63 30.02
C HIS A 61 56.50 60.79 29.38
N GLN A 62 55.56 61.44 30.08
CA GLN A 62 54.24 61.79 29.53
C GLN A 62 54.32 62.75 28.34
N ARG A 63 55.15 63.79 28.45
CA ARG A 63 55.36 64.75 27.36
C ARG A 63 56.07 64.13 26.16
N ALA A 64 57.08 63.30 26.40
CA ALA A 64 57.85 62.64 25.35
C ALA A 64 57.04 61.56 24.61
N ASN A 65 56.16 60.85 25.32
CA ASN A 65 55.36 59.75 24.78
C ASN A 65 53.86 60.06 24.79
N PHE A 66 53.46 61.22 24.26
CA PHE A 66 52.07 61.70 24.31
C PHE A 66 51.05 60.65 23.83
N ASN A 67 51.27 60.03 22.67
CA ASN A 67 50.36 59.04 22.09
C ASN A 67 50.20 57.80 22.98
N LEU A 68 51.28 57.37 23.64
CA LEU A 68 51.25 56.24 24.58
C LEU A 68 50.32 56.54 25.76
N HIS A 69 50.46 57.72 26.37
CA HIS A 69 49.65 58.10 27.53
C HIS A 69 48.22 58.45 27.15
N ASP A 70 47.99 59.00 25.95
CA ASP A 70 46.64 59.17 25.40
C ASP A 70 45.92 57.80 25.27
N SER A 71 46.58 56.80 24.67
CA SER A 71 46.01 55.45 24.57
C SER A 71 45.74 54.83 25.94
N LEU A 72 46.64 54.98 26.91
CA LEU A 72 46.45 54.48 28.27
C LEU A 72 45.29 55.18 29.00
N ASN A 73 45.16 56.51 28.85
CA ASN A 73 44.05 57.27 29.42
C ASN A 73 42.71 56.88 28.78
N ARG A 74 42.68 56.64 27.47
CA ARG A 74 41.47 56.17 26.76
C ARG A 74 41.05 54.77 27.23
N ILE A 75 42.01 53.86 27.41
CA ILE A 75 41.76 52.52 27.99
C ILE A 75 41.17 52.66 29.40
N GLU A 76 41.74 53.54 30.22
CA GLU A 76 41.25 53.76 31.57
C GLU A 76 39.82 54.30 31.59
N LEU A 77 39.49 55.23 30.68
CA LEU A 77 38.16 55.83 30.57
C LEU A 77 37.11 54.81 30.12
N VAL A 78 37.41 53.99 29.11
CA VAL A 78 36.55 52.91 28.62
C VAL A 78 36.25 51.90 29.73
N VAL A 79 37.28 51.47 30.45
CA VAL A 79 37.10 50.45 31.47
C VAL A 79 36.31 51.01 32.65
N LYS A 80 36.51 52.29 32.97
CA LYS A 80 35.73 52.98 34.00
C LYS A 80 34.25 53.06 33.60
N SER A 81 33.92 53.44 32.37
CA SER A 81 32.52 53.54 31.92
C SER A 81 31.80 52.20 31.91
N GLU A 82 32.45 51.13 31.45
CA GLU A 82 31.85 49.78 31.39
C GLU A 82 31.67 49.16 32.79
N VAL A 83 32.55 49.48 33.74
CA VAL A 83 32.50 48.96 35.11
C VAL A 83 31.54 49.74 36.02
N GLU A 84 31.21 50.99 35.64
CA GLU A 84 30.14 51.79 36.26
C GLU A 84 28.76 51.51 35.62
N GLY A 85 28.73 50.81 34.48
CA GLY A 85 27.51 50.38 33.80
C GLY A 85 26.71 49.29 34.56
N MET A 86 25.49 49.02 34.09
CA MET A 86 24.58 48.05 34.73
C MET A 86 25.05 46.58 34.59
N SER A 87 25.75 46.23 33.51
CA SER A 87 26.29 44.89 33.27
C SER A 87 27.72 44.95 32.73
N PHE A 88 28.65 44.25 33.38
CA PHE A 88 30.04 44.17 32.97
C PHE A 88 30.26 42.97 32.03
N ASP A 89 30.59 43.24 30.76
CA ASP A 89 31.03 42.24 29.80
C ASP A 89 32.54 42.35 29.57
N LYS A 90 33.28 41.39 30.13
CA LYS A 90 34.74 41.33 30.02
C LYS A 90 35.21 41.29 28.56
N SER A 91 34.53 40.56 27.69
CA SER A 91 34.92 40.39 26.29
C SER A 91 34.74 41.68 25.50
N ARG A 92 33.70 42.45 25.81
CA ARG A 92 33.50 43.79 25.24
C ARG A 92 34.61 44.75 25.64
N VAL A 93 34.96 44.80 26.93
CA VAL A 93 36.06 45.64 27.43
C VAL A 93 37.39 45.24 26.77
N GLU A 94 37.68 43.96 26.62
CA GLU A 94 38.88 43.48 25.92
C GLU A 94 38.91 43.88 24.43
N ALA A 95 37.75 43.87 23.75
CA ALA A 95 37.64 44.31 22.36
C ALA A 95 37.86 45.83 22.20
N GLU A 96 37.32 46.65 23.11
CA GLU A 96 37.54 48.09 23.11
C GLU A 96 38.98 48.46 23.49
N ILE A 97 39.61 47.74 24.42
CA ILE A 97 41.05 47.90 24.70
C ILE A 97 41.87 47.59 23.44
N LEU A 98 41.52 46.51 22.72
CA LEU A 98 42.22 46.14 21.49
C LEU A 98 42.04 47.18 20.38
N SER A 99 40.86 47.81 20.26
CA SER A 99 40.62 48.86 19.28
C SER A 99 41.40 50.15 19.57
N ILE A 100 41.67 50.45 20.84
CA ILE A 100 42.52 51.57 21.25
C ILE A 100 44.00 51.26 21.06
N ALA A 101 44.45 50.07 21.49
CA ALA A 101 45.86 49.70 21.49
C ALA A 101 46.39 49.25 20.13
N ASN A 102 45.56 48.60 19.31
CA ASN A 102 45.92 48.15 17.97
C ASN A 102 44.70 48.18 17.03
N PRO A 103 44.34 49.36 16.49
CA PRO A 103 43.17 49.53 15.64
C PRO A 103 43.15 48.58 14.43
N LYS A 104 44.30 48.38 13.77
CA LYS A 104 44.42 47.48 12.60
C LYS A 104 44.10 46.02 12.96
N LYS A 105 44.58 45.54 14.11
CA LYS A 105 44.31 44.17 14.57
C LYS A 105 42.86 43.99 15.00
N ALA A 106 42.27 44.98 15.67
CA ALA A 106 40.86 44.97 16.04
C ALA A 106 39.95 44.92 14.80
N GLU A 107 40.24 45.73 13.79
CA GLU A 107 39.50 45.75 12.52
C GLU A 107 39.60 44.40 11.78
N ALA A 108 40.80 43.81 11.71
CA ALA A 108 41.00 42.49 11.11
C ALA A 108 40.21 41.38 11.81
N LEU A 109 40.17 41.37 13.15
CA LEU A 109 39.37 40.41 13.92
C LEU A 109 37.87 40.60 13.72
N MET A 110 37.39 41.85 13.68
CA MET A 110 35.99 42.16 13.41
C MET A 110 35.58 41.78 11.99
N LYS A 111 36.49 41.92 11.01
CA LYS A 111 36.27 41.45 9.64
C LYS A 111 36.21 39.93 9.58
N ALA A 112 37.18 39.23 10.18
CA ALA A 112 37.21 37.77 10.23
C ALA A 112 35.98 37.19 10.95
N LYS A 113 35.51 37.83 12.03
CA LYS A 113 34.28 37.43 12.74
C LYS A 113 33.05 37.62 11.87
N ARG A 114 32.94 38.74 11.14
CA ARG A 114 31.84 38.98 10.19
C ARG A 114 31.84 37.95 9.06
N GLU A 115 33.01 37.66 8.48
CA GLU A 115 33.16 36.63 7.43
C GLU A 115 32.79 35.24 7.96
N GLU A 116 33.15 34.91 9.20
CA GLU A 116 32.77 33.65 9.83
C GLU A 116 31.26 33.56 10.11
N GLU A 117 30.65 34.64 10.64
CA GLU A 117 29.20 34.71 10.83
C GLU A 117 28.44 34.62 9.50
N GLU A 118 28.95 35.24 8.44
CA GLU A 118 28.40 35.14 7.08
C GLU A 118 28.52 33.71 6.52
N ARG A 119 29.68 33.03 6.72
CA ARG A 119 29.85 31.62 6.36
C ARG A 119 28.85 30.71 7.08
N GLN A 120 28.71 30.87 8.39
CA GLN A 120 27.78 30.06 9.19
C GLN A 120 26.32 30.25 8.74
N ARG A 121 25.90 31.49 8.47
CA ARG A 121 24.56 31.77 7.94
C ARG A 121 24.36 31.16 6.55
N GLU A 122 25.36 31.20 5.69
CA GLU A 122 25.26 30.59 4.36
C GLU A 122 25.20 29.07 4.44
N GLU A 123 25.97 28.44 5.33
CA GLU A 123 25.89 26.99 5.60
C GLU A 123 24.51 26.57 6.13
N GLU A 124 23.93 27.34 7.07
CA GLU A 124 22.58 27.11 7.56
C GLU A 124 21.54 27.22 6.44
N ARG A 125 21.63 28.25 5.59
CA ARG A 125 20.74 28.43 4.43
C ARG A 125 20.83 27.27 3.45
N ILE A 126 22.05 26.83 3.12
CA ILE A 126 22.27 25.68 2.22
C ILE A 126 21.66 24.41 2.83
N LYS A 127 21.82 24.20 4.14
CA LYS A 127 21.25 23.05 4.83
C LYS A 127 19.71 23.08 4.84
N GLU A 128 19.10 24.22 5.15
CA GLU A 128 17.65 24.39 5.10
C GLU A 128 17.10 24.17 3.69
N GLU A 129 17.79 24.69 2.67
CA GLU A 129 17.42 24.48 1.27
C GLU A 129 17.55 23.00 0.86
N GLN A 130 18.61 22.31 1.28
CA GLN A 130 18.76 20.87 1.06
C GLN A 130 17.64 20.07 1.74
N GLU A 131 17.34 20.34 3.01
CA GLU A 131 16.26 19.67 3.74
C GLU A 131 14.89 19.90 3.07
N ARG A 132 14.65 21.13 2.59
CA ARG A 132 13.46 21.47 1.81
C ARG A 132 13.38 20.68 0.51
N LEU A 133 14.46 20.62 -0.27
CA LEU A 133 14.51 19.87 -1.53
C LEU A 133 14.31 18.36 -1.31
N ILE A 134 14.89 17.80 -0.25
CA ILE A 134 14.68 16.40 0.15
C ILE A 134 13.20 16.16 0.46
N LYS A 135 12.59 17.05 1.25
CA LYS A 135 11.17 16.95 1.60
C LYS A 135 10.26 17.06 0.38
N GLU A 136 10.51 18.02 -0.51
CA GLU A 136 9.78 18.18 -1.77
C GLU A 136 9.91 16.93 -2.65
N GLY A 137 11.10 16.31 -2.71
CA GLY A 137 11.30 15.03 -3.40
C GLY A 137 10.51 13.86 -2.80
N ILE A 138 10.49 13.74 -1.47
CA ILE A 138 9.70 12.72 -0.76
C ILE A 138 8.20 12.92 -1.00
N ASP A 139 7.72 14.16 -0.92
CA ASP A 139 6.32 14.49 -1.12
C ASP A 139 5.90 14.26 -2.58
N ALA A 140 6.76 14.57 -3.54
CA ALA A 140 6.54 14.27 -4.96
C ALA A 140 6.42 12.75 -5.22
N GLU A 141 7.26 11.93 -4.58
CA GLU A 141 7.14 10.48 -4.69
C GLU A 141 5.90 9.94 -3.97
N ARG A 142 5.49 10.52 -2.84
CA ARG A 142 4.24 10.15 -2.15
C ARG A 142 3.00 10.56 -2.93
N ALA A 143 3.07 11.62 -3.72
CA ALA A 143 1.97 12.11 -4.53
C ALA A 143 1.61 11.18 -5.70
N LYS A 144 2.55 10.34 -6.16
CA LYS A 144 2.33 9.39 -7.26
C LYS A 144 1.46 8.22 -6.83
N ILE A 145 0.39 7.97 -7.59
CA ILE A 145 -0.56 6.88 -7.30
C ILE A 145 0.14 5.52 -7.36
N TRP A 146 1.03 5.33 -8.35
CA TRP A 146 1.75 4.08 -8.54
C TRP A 146 2.54 3.65 -7.30
N ASN A 147 3.28 4.57 -6.68
CA ASN A 147 4.13 4.27 -5.53
C ASN A 147 3.32 3.74 -4.35
N PHE A 148 2.11 4.26 -4.14
CA PHE A 148 1.20 3.72 -3.15
C PHE A 148 0.67 2.34 -3.54
N ILE A 149 0.26 2.13 -4.80
CA ILE A 149 -0.20 0.80 -5.28
C ILE A 149 0.89 -0.25 -5.09
N ASP A 150 2.13 0.06 -5.48
CA ASP A 150 3.28 -0.84 -5.34
C ASP A 150 3.54 -1.17 -3.87
N ARG A 151 3.66 -0.14 -3.02
CA ARG A 151 3.86 -0.29 -1.58
C ARG A 151 2.74 -1.12 -0.95
N PHE A 152 1.48 -0.78 -1.23
CA PHE A 152 0.30 -1.50 -0.74
C PHE A 152 0.36 -2.98 -1.11
N CYS A 153 0.66 -3.31 -2.37
CA CYS A 153 0.77 -4.70 -2.82
C CYS A 153 1.91 -5.47 -2.12
N ASN A 154 3.03 -4.79 -1.83
CA ASN A 154 4.16 -5.39 -1.12
C ASN A 154 3.82 -5.60 0.37
N GLU A 155 3.15 -4.64 1.02
CA GLU A 155 2.73 -4.71 2.43
C GLU A 155 1.71 -5.83 2.67
N ILE A 156 0.69 -5.98 1.82
CA ILE A 156 -0.30 -7.07 1.98
C ILE A 156 0.33 -8.45 1.70
N LYS A 157 1.40 -8.50 0.89
CA LYS A 157 2.12 -9.74 0.57
C LYS A 157 3.04 -10.17 1.71
N SER A 158 3.74 -9.23 2.35
CA SER A 158 4.58 -9.50 3.51
C SER A 158 3.77 -9.71 4.80
N GLY A 159 2.52 -9.23 4.83
CA GLY A 159 1.69 -9.20 6.03
C GLY A 159 1.95 -7.99 6.92
N ALA A 160 2.70 -6.99 6.43
CA ALA A 160 2.88 -5.70 7.10
C ALA A 160 1.57 -4.90 7.15
N ARG A 161 0.69 -5.08 6.15
CA ARG A 161 -0.68 -4.55 6.15
C ARG A 161 -1.68 -5.69 6.32
N LEU A 162 -2.59 -5.52 7.28
CA LEU A 162 -3.64 -6.48 7.61
C LEU A 162 -5.00 -6.02 7.10
N ASN A 163 -5.92 -6.98 6.95
CA ASN A 163 -7.33 -6.74 6.69
C ASN A 163 -8.10 -6.95 7.99
N GLY A 164 -8.39 -5.88 8.71
CA GLY A 164 -8.80 -5.98 10.12
C GLY A 164 -7.64 -6.53 10.95
N HIS A 165 -7.83 -7.69 11.55
CA HIS A 165 -6.79 -8.37 12.34
C HIS A 165 -6.11 -9.51 11.58
N ASP A 166 -6.59 -9.84 10.38
CA ASP A 166 -6.13 -11.00 9.62
C ASP A 166 -5.22 -10.62 8.46
N ARG A 167 -4.35 -11.55 8.07
CA ARG A 167 -3.62 -11.42 6.81
C ARG A 167 -4.57 -11.50 5.62
N TYR A 168 -4.23 -10.79 4.55
CA TYR A 168 -4.95 -10.93 3.29
C TYR A 168 -4.85 -12.36 2.76
N ALA A 169 -6.00 -12.93 2.36
CA ALA A 169 -6.04 -14.25 1.76
C ALA A 169 -5.20 -14.30 0.46
N PRO A 170 -4.55 -15.43 0.12
CA PRO A 170 -3.68 -15.53 -1.07
C PRO A 170 -4.38 -15.14 -2.38
N GLY A 171 -5.68 -15.47 -2.50
CA GLY A 171 -6.49 -15.07 -3.66
C GLY A 171 -6.68 -13.56 -3.77
N THR A 172 -6.80 -12.87 -2.64
CA THR A 172 -6.93 -11.40 -2.58
C THR A 172 -5.60 -10.73 -2.93
N VAL A 173 -4.48 -11.24 -2.41
CA VAL A 173 -3.13 -10.74 -2.78
C VAL A 173 -2.88 -10.92 -4.28
N LYS A 174 -3.30 -12.05 -4.87
CA LYS A 174 -3.22 -12.28 -6.31
C LYS A 174 -4.07 -11.28 -7.10
N ALA A 175 -5.28 -10.99 -6.64
CA ALA A 175 -6.19 -10.04 -7.28
C ALA A 175 -5.60 -8.61 -7.30
N TRP A 176 -5.05 -8.14 -6.18
CA TRP A 176 -4.37 -6.85 -6.09
C TRP A 176 -3.14 -6.76 -6.97
N ASN A 177 -2.34 -7.83 -7.05
CA ASN A 177 -1.21 -7.88 -7.98
C ASN A 177 -1.65 -7.84 -9.45
N SER A 178 -2.80 -8.40 -9.79
CA SER A 178 -3.39 -8.23 -11.13
C SER A 178 -3.80 -6.79 -11.39
N PHE A 179 -4.40 -6.10 -10.41
CA PHE A 179 -4.71 -4.67 -10.52
C PHE A 179 -3.45 -3.82 -10.68
N ARG A 180 -2.40 -4.07 -9.88
CA ARG A 180 -1.10 -3.40 -10.01
C ARG A 180 -0.54 -3.53 -11.44
N LYS A 181 -0.51 -4.73 -12.00
CA LYS A 181 -0.04 -4.95 -13.38
C LYS A 181 -0.89 -4.22 -14.42
N LEU A 182 -2.20 -4.15 -14.21
CA LEU A 182 -3.09 -3.41 -15.10
C LEU A 182 -2.86 -1.89 -15.01
N TYR A 183 -2.70 -1.36 -13.81
CA TYR A 183 -2.41 0.06 -13.60
C TYR A 183 -1.06 0.46 -14.22
N ASP A 184 -0.03 -0.39 -14.09
CA ASP A 184 1.26 -0.20 -14.76
C ASP A 184 1.12 -0.07 -16.28
N LEU A 185 0.25 -0.89 -16.89
CA LEU A 185 -0.03 -0.80 -18.32
C LEU A 185 -0.81 0.47 -18.71
N PHE A 186 -1.64 0.98 -17.80
CA PHE A 186 -2.40 2.22 -17.99
C PHE A 186 -1.50 3.46 -17.90
N ASP A 187 -0.63 3.51 -16.89
CA ASP A 187 0.29 4.62 -16.63
C ASP A 187 1.74 4.14 -16.52
N ARG A 188 2.31 3.69 -17.65
CA ARG A 188 3.68 3.12 -17.72
C ARG A 188 4.80 4.03 -17.21
N LYS A 189 4.56 5.34 -17.20
CA LYS A 189 5.53 6.33 -16.75
C LYS A 189 5.24 6.83 -15.33
N HIS A 190 4.21 6.28 -14.68
CA HIS A 190 3.80 6.59 -13.31
C HIS A 190 3.68 8.10 -13.06
N ARG A 191 3.00 8.78 -13.98
CA ARG A 191 2.89 10.25 -13.98
C ARG A 191 1.70 10.75 -13.17
N TYR A 192 0.65 9.95 -13.01
CA TYR A 192 -0.56 10.41 -12.34
C TYR A 192 -0.37 10.53 -10.83
N THR A 193 -0.86 11.65 -10.32
CA THR A 193 -0.88 11.99 -8.90
C THR A 193 -2.30 11.99 -8.35
N TRP A 194 -2.45 12.05 -7.03
CA TRP A 194 -3.76 12.13 -6.39
C TRP A 194 -4.60 13.35 -6.79
N HIS A 195 -3.95 14.44 -7.20
CA HIS A 195 -4.62 15.65 -7.68
C HIS A 195 -5.21 15.48 -9.08
N ASP A 196 -4.68 14.55 -9.88
CA ASP A 196 -5.21 14.23 -11.21
C ASP A 196 -6.48 13.38 -11.16
N VAL A 197 -6.88 12.88 -9.98
CA VAL A 197 -8.05 12.01 -9.84
C VAL A 197 -9.34 12.83 -9.91
N ASP A 198 -9.85 12.95 -11.13
CA ASP A 198 -11.11 13.59 -11.48
C ASP A 198 -11.94 12.72 -12.44
N ARG A 199 -13.04 13.29 -12.98
CA ARG A 199 -13.89 12.60 -13.97
C ARG A 199 -13.12 12.22 -15.23
N ALA A 200 -12.21 13.09 -15.72
CA ALA A 200 -11.47 12.85 -16.95
C ALA A 200 -10.46 11.70 -16.77
N PHE A 201 -9.79 11.62 -15.62
CA PHE A 201 -8.90 10.51 -15.26
C PHE A 201 -9.64 9.17 -15.20
N VAL A 202 -10.77 9.10 -14.50
CA VAL A 202 -11.56 7.85 -14.42
C VAL A 202 -12.09 7.44 -15.80
N THR A 203 -12.50 8.40 -16.63
CA THR A 203 -12.92 8.15 -18.02
C THR A 203 -11.76 7.60 -18.86
N LYS A 204 -10.55 8.17 -18.74
CA LYS A 204 -9.35 7.66 -19.42
C LYS A 204 -9.03 6.22 -18.99
N PHE A 205 -9.16 5.91 -17.70
CA PHE A 205 -8.94 4.56 -17.18
C PHE A 205 -9.92 3.53 -17.74
N LEU A 206 -11.21 3.88 -17.82
CA LEU A 206 -12.23 3.04 -18.46
C LEU A 206 -11.97 2.85 -19.96
N ASN A 207 -11.70 3.93 -20.68
CA ASN A 207 -11.43 3.89 -22.12
C ASN A 207 -10.17 3.07 -22.45
N PHE A 208 -9.16 3.09 -21.57
CA PHE A 208 -7.98 2.23 -21.70
C PHE A 208 -8.37 0.74 -21.67
N MET A 209 -9.21 0.34 -20.72
CA MET A 209 -9.65 -1.05 -20.61
C MET A 209 -10.57 -1.47 -21.77
N GLU A 210 -11.42 -0.57 -22.26
CA GLU A 210 -12.24 -0.80 -23.47
C GLU A 210 -11.35 -1.01 -24.71
N LYS A 211 -10.36 -0.15 -24.93
CA LYS A 211 -9.41 -0.28 -26.06
C LYS A 211 -8.58 -1.55 -26.00
N LYS A 212 -8.36 -2.08 -24.80
CA LYS A 212 -7.69 -3.37 -24.56
C LYS A 212 -8.67 -4.55 -24.51
N ASP A 213 -9.93 -4.32 -24.90
CA ASP A 213 -10.98 -5.31 -25.05
C ASP A 213 -11.20 -6.14 -23.77
N TYR A 214 -11.16 -5.48 -22.61
CA TYR A 214 -11.54 -6.10 -21.34
C TYR A 214 -13.07 -6.25 -21.26
N MET A 215 -13.54 -7.38 -20.75
CA MET A 215 -14.96 -7.59 -20.43
C MET A 215 -15.47 -6.54 -19.44
N VAL A 216 -16.73 -6.12 -19.57
CA VAL A 216 -17.36 -5.10 -18.69
C VAL A 216 -17.27 -5.49 -17.21
N THR A 217 -17.39 -6.78 -16.90
CA THR A 217 -17.21 -7.33 -15.55
C THR A 217 -15.79 -7.06 -15.00
N ALA A 218 -14.76 -7.24 -15.81
CA ALA A 218 -13.38 -6.93 -15.45
C ALA A 218 -13.15 -5.42 -15.32
N GLN A 219 -13.72 -4.61 -16.21
CA GLN A 219 -13.66 -3.15 -16.13
C GLN A 219 -14.24 -2.64 -14.80
N ASN A 220 -15.45 -3.12 -14.45
CA ASN A 220 -16.12 -2.78 -13.19
C ASN A 220 -15.32 -3.24 -11.97
N LYS A 221 -14.67 -4.41 -12.03
CA LYS A 221 -13.79 -4.89 -10.97
C LYS A 221 -12.61 -3.94 -10.76
N TYR A 222 -11.84 -3.65 -11.81
CA TYR A 222 -10.66 -2.79 -11.70
C TYR A 222 -11.01 -1.34 -11.37
N LEU A 223 -12.19 -0.87 -11.78
CA LEU A 223 -12.74 0.42 -11.34
C LEU A 223 -12.96 0.44 -9.82
N VAL A 224 -13.50 -0.64 -9.25
CA VAL A 224 -13.66 -0.77 -7.80
C VAL A 224 -12.32 -0.87 -7.09
N ASP A 225 -11.36 -1.63 -7.65
CA ASP A 225 -10.01 -1.76 -7.09
C ASP A 225 -9.31 -0.38 -7.05
N LEU A 226 -9.41 0.41 -8.13
CA LEU A 226 -8.90 1.79 -8.19
C LEU A 226 -9.57 2.69 -7.14
N ARG A 227 -10.92 2.64 -7.04
CA ARG A 227 -11.67 3.38 -6.02
C ARG A 227 -11.20 3.03 -4.61
N ALA A 228 -10.95 1.75 -4.35
CA ALA A 228 -10.49 1.27 -3.05
C ALA A 228 -9.07 1.76 -2.74
N ILE A 229 -8.14 1.76 -3.70
CA ILE A 229 -6.79 2.33 -3.52
C ILE A 229 -6.84 3.80 -3.15
N ILE A 230 -7.66 4.58 -3.86
CA ILE A 230 -7.87 6.00 -3.55
C ILE A 230 -8.42 6.15 -2.13
N SER A 231 -9.38 5.30 -1.75
CA SER A 231 -9.96 5.35 -0.39
C SER A 231 -8.92 4.99 0.68
N TYR A 232 -8.07 4.00 0.44
CA TYR A 232 -7.01 3.61 1.38
C TYR A 232 -5.92 4.66 1.49
N ALA A 233 -5.51 5.26 0.38
CA ALA A 233 -4.52 6.34 0.39
C ALA A 233 -5.04 7.58 1.12
N TYR A 234 -6.33 7.91 0.96
CA TYR A 234 -6.98 8.95 1.74
C TYR A 234 -6.98 8.64 3.24
N ALA A 235 -7.40 7.42 3.61
CA ALA A 235 -7.45 6.99 5.01
C ALA A 235 -6.05 6.95 5.68
N ASP A 236 -5.02 6.62 4.90
CA ASP A 236 -3.61 6.64 5.34
C ASP A 236 -3.01 8.06 5.37
N GLY A 237 -3.78 9.12 5.04
CA GLY A 237 -3.32 10.51 5.04
C GLY A 237 -2.35 10.85 3.91
N ILE A 238 -2.33 10.05 2.83
CA ILE A 238 -1.41 10.23 1.69
C ILE A 238 -1.90 11.34 0.75
N HIS A 239 -3.20 11.62 0.73
CA HIS A 239 -3.78 12.72 -0.04
C HIS A 239 -5.06 13.26 0.60
N ASN A 240 -5.49 14.44 0.13
CA ASN A 240 -6.66 15.18 0.63
C ASN A 240 -7.69 15.50 -0.48
N ASN A 241 -7.63 14.83 -1.63
CA ASN A 241 -8.63 15.00 -2.69
C ASN A 241 -10.00 14.41 -2.30
N ASP A 242 -10.85 15.22 -1.67
CA ASP A 242 -12.18 14.83 -1.17
C ASP A 242 -13.20 14.49 -2.29
N ARG A 243 -12.92 14.93 -3.52
CA ARG A 243 -13.81 14.71 -4.68
C ARG A 243 -13.51 13.42 -5.42
N ALA A 244 -12.35 12.80 -5.16
CA ALA A 244 -11.84 11.68 -5.94
C ALA A 244 -12.88 10.55 -6.08
N LEU A 245 -13.63 10.22 -5.03
CA LEU A 245 -14.56 9.09 -5.02
C LEU A 245 -15.89 9.31 -5.77
N GLN A 246 -16.16 10.53 -6.26
CA GLN A 246 -17.46 10.89 -6.85
C GLN A 246 -17.67 10.33 -8.27
N TYR A 247 -16.62 9.84 -8.94
CA TYR A 247 -16.66 9.53 -10.36
C TYR A 247 -16.63 8.02 -10.70
N PHE A 248 -16.90 7.15 -9.73
CA PHE A 248 -16.72 5.69 -9.84
C PHE A 248 -18.03 4.89 -10.05
N ALA A 249 -18.85 5.32 -11.01
CA ALA A 249 -20.08 4.61 -11.36
C ALA A 249 -19.77 3.34 -12.19
N LYS A 250 -20.31 2.20 -11.77
CA LYS A 250 -20.19 0.94 -12.51
C LYS A 250 -21.02 0.98 -13.78
N LYS A 251 -20.51 0.36 -14.85
CA LYS A 251 -21.28 0.09 -16.06
C LYS A 251 -22.34 -0.96 -15.78
N LYS A 252 -23.51 -0.80 -16.38
CA LYS A 252 -24.53 -1.85 -16.42
C LYS A 252 -23.95 -3.07 -17.14
N ILE A 253 -24.19 -4.26 -16.61
CA ILE A 253 -23.77 -5.52 -17.22
C ILE A 253 -25.03 -6.18 -17.77
N GLU A 254 -25.05 -6.45 -19.06
CA GLU A 254 -26.08 -7.24 -19.71
C GLU A 254 -25.63 -8.71 -19.83
N GLU A 255 -26.55 -9.64 -20.05
CA GLU A 255 -26.20 -11.07 -20.12
C GLU A 255 -25.26 -11.36 -21.30
N LYS A 256 -25.44 -10.64 -22.42
CA LYS A 256 -24.55 -10.69 -23.59
C LYS A 256 -23.10 -10.25 -23.32
N ASP A 257 -22.86 -9.52 -22.23
CA ASP A 257 -21.51 -9.04 -21.85
C ASP A 257 -20.72 -10.09 -21.05
N LYS A 258 -21.39 -11.18 -20.64
CA LYS A 258 -20.79 -12.25 -19.83
C LYS A 258 -20.36 -13.41 -20.71
N ALA A 259 -19.39 -14.17 -20.21
CA ALA A 259 -19.13 -15.50 -20.75
C ALA A 259 -20.32 -16.40 -20.39
N ILE A 260 -20.68 -17.32 -21.28
CA ILE A 260 -21.83 -18.19 -21.04
C ILE A 260 -21.63 -19.01 -19.77
N GLU A 261 -22.68 -19.07 -18.95
CA GLU A 261 -22.67 -19.75 -17.67
C GLU A 261 -23.61 -20.95 -17.71
N ILE A 262 -23.10 -22.09 -18.17
CA ILE A 262 -23.91 -23.31 -18.30
C ILE A 262 -24.01 -24.12 -17.01
N TYR A 263 -25.05 -24.95 -16.97
CA TYR A 263 -25.24 -26.06 -16.04
C TYR A 263 -25.40 -27.38 -16.83
N LEU A 264 -25.27 -28.52 -16.14
CA LEU A 264 -25.53 -29.85 -16.68
C LEU A 264 -26.87 -30.35 -16.13
N THR A 265 -27.73 -30.86 -17.02
CA THR A 265 -29.03 -31.42 -16.65
C THR A 265 -28.89 -32.73 -15.89
N GLU A 266 -29.95 -33.18 -15.22
CA GLU A 266 -29.91 -34.45 -14.49
C GLU A 266 -29.58 -35.65 -15.40
N ALA A 267 -30.12 -35.65 -16.63
CA ALA A 267 -29.81 -36.67 -17.63
C ALA A 267 -28.35 -36.64 -18.06
N GLU A 268 -27.76 -35.46 -18.25
CA GLU A 268 -26.33 -35.31 -18.55
C GLU A 268 -25.44 -35.78 -17.39
N LEU A 269 -25.83 -35.47 -16.14
CA LEU A 269 -25.12 -35.93 -14.95
C LEU A 269 -25.19 -37.45 -14.80
N GLN A 270 -26.33 -38.06 -15.09
CA GLN A 270 -26.50 -39.51 -15.05
C GLN A 270 -25.65 -40.19 -16.14
N ALA A 271 -25.69 -39.68 -17.37
CA ALA A 271 -24.84 -40.18 -18.45
C ALA A 271 -23.34 -40.04 -18.13
N LEU A 272 -22.95 -38.95 -17.46
CA LEU A 272 -21.58 -38.76 -16.98
C LEU A 272 -21.22 -39.80 -15.92
N TYR A 273 -22.09 -40.06 -14.94
CA TYR A 273 -21.87 -41.07 -13.90
C TYR A 273 -21.68 -42.48 -14.47
N GLU A 274 -22.48 -42.85 -15.46
CA GLU A 274 -22.45 -44.16 -16.12
C GLU A 274 -21.32 -44.32 -17.14
N MET A 275 -20.67 -43.22 -17.53
CA MET A 275 -19.60 -43.25 -18.52
C MET A 275 -18.44 -44.13 -18.03
N PRO A 276 -18.04 -45.18 -18.79
CA PRO A 276 -16.94 -46.05 -18.39
C PRO A 276 -15.62 -45.27 -18.49
N LEU A 277 -15.01 -45.00 -17.35
CA LEU A 277 -13.72 -44.34 -17.21
C LEU A 277 -12.84 -45.13 -16.25
N SER A 278 -11.53 -44.96 -16.36
CA SER A 278 -10.57 -45.58 -15.45
C SER A 278 -9.47 -44.61 -15.04
N GLY A 279 -8.76 -44.94 -13.96
CA GLY A 279 -7.65 -44.15 -13.46
C GLY A 279 -8.03 -42.70 -13.17
N LYS A 280 -7.23 -41.75 -13.66
CA LYS A 280 -7.39 -40.33 -13.31
C LYS A 280 -8.67 -39.70 -13.85
N GLN A 281 -9.14 -40.12 -15.02
CA GLN A 281 -10.41 -39.63 -15.58
C GLN A 281 -11.59 -40.02 -14.68
N GLU A 282 -11.54 -41.22 -14.13
CA GLU A 282 -12.54 -41.71 -13.19
C GLU A 282 -12.60 -40.88 -11.91
N GLU A 283 -11.45 -40.62 -11.28
CA GLU A 283 -11.35 -39.76 -10.10
C GLU A 283 -11.89 -38.34 -10.37
N VAL A 284 -11.54 -37.77 -11.54
CA VAL A 284 -12.01 -36.44 -11.96
C VAL A 284 -13.53 -36.42 -12.09
N ARG A 285 -14.11 -37.41 -12.79
CA ARG A 285 -15.56 -37.55 -12.96
C ARG A 285 -16.23 -37.61 -11.60
N ASP A 286 -15.78 -38.50 -10.73
CA ASP A 286 -16.40 -38.74 -9.42
C ASP A 286 -16.34 -37.49 -8.54
N ILE A 287 -15.21 -36.78 -8.51
CA ILE A 287 -15.06 -35.53 -7.75
C ILE A 287 -15.92 -34.39 -8.31
N PHE A 288 -16.00 -34.29 -9.64
CA PHE A 288 -16.89 -33.31 -10.26
C PHE A 288 -18.35 -33.58 -9.90
N LEU A 289 -18.78 -34.85 -9.93
CA LEU A 289 -20.13 -35.28 -9.53
C LEU A 289 -20.40 -35.04 -8.04
N VAL A 290 -19.43 -35.27 -7.15
CA VAL A 290 -19.54 -34.86 -5.73
C VAL A 290 -19.83 -33.36 -5.64
N GLY A 291 -19.15 -32.53 -6.43
CA GLY A 291 -19.44 -31.10 -6.52
C GLY A 291 -20.86 -30.79 -6.98
N CYS A 292 -21.39 -31.55 -7.94
CA CYS A 292 -22.79 -31.44 -8.40
C CYS A 292 -23.76 -31.80 -7.28
N TYR A 293 -23.58 -32.95 -6.62
CA TYR A 293 -24.54 -33.45 -5.63
C TYR A 293 -24.48 -32.74 -4.28
N THR A 294 -23.34 -32.15 -3.92
CA THR A 294 -23.18 -31.39 -2.67
C THR A 294 -23.42 -29.90 -2.82
N CYS A 295 -23.51 -29.40 -4.06
CA CYS A 295 -23.61 -27.97 -4.39
C CYS A 295 -22.45 -27.14 -3.83
N GLN A 296 -21.27 -27.71 -3.53
CA GLN A 296 -20.15 -26.98 -2.91
C GLN A 296 -19.16 -26.40 -3.94
N ARG A 297 -18.26 -25.52 -3.51
CA ARG A 297 -17.19 -24.99 -4.37
C ARG A 297 -16.07 -26.03 -4.50
N VAL A 298 -15.27 -25.94 -5.56
CA VAL A 298 -14.14 -26.84 -5.80
C VAL A 298 -13.16 -26.95 -4.64
N SER A 299 -12.90 -25.84 -3.95
CA SER A 299 -12.04 -25.86 -2.78
C SER A 299 -12.65 -26.57 -1.57
N ASP A 300 -13.98 -26.64 -1.51
CA ASP A 300 -14.74 -27.21 -0.40
C ASP A 300 -15.01 -28.71 -0.67
N TYR A 301 -15.45 -29.10 -1.88
CA TYR A 301 -15.71 -30.52 -2.19
C TYR A 301 -14.44 -31.36 -2.37
N ASN A 302 -13.31 -30.76 -2.76
CA ASN A 302 -12.03 -31.46 -2.81
C ASN A 302 -11.47 -31.80 -1.42
N ASP A 303 -11.97 -31.14 -0.37
CA ASP A 303 -11.51 -31.30 1.01
C ASP A 303 -12.52 -32.10 1.86
N ILE A 304 -13.49 -32.77 1.22
CA ILE A 304 -14.38 -33.70 1.92
C ILE A 304 -13.58 -34.96 2.23
N ASP A 305 -13.22 -35.12 3.50
CA ASP A 305 -12.55 -36.29 4.04
C ASP A 305 -13.50 -37.15 4.88
N LYS A 306 -12.98 -38.24 5.43
CA LYS A 306 -13.74 -39.18 6.28
C LYS A 306 -14.39 -38.52 7.50
N ASP A 307 -13.78 -37.47 8.05
CA ASP A 307 -14.24 -36.82 9.29
C ASP A 307 -15.43 -35.86 9.01
N CYS A 308 -15.62 -35.50 7.74
CA CYS A 308 -16.80 -34.76 7.29
C CYS A 308 -18.07 -35.63 7.28
N PHE A 309 -17.96 -36.95 7.20
CA PHE A 309 -19.12 -37.85 7.18
C PHE A 309 -19.62 -38.13 8.59
N THR A 310 -20.80 -37.62 8.91
CA THR A 310 -21.39 -37.72 10.25
C THR A 310 -22.86 -38.09 10.17
N THR A 311 -23.50 -38.26 11.33
CA THR A 311 -24.93 -38.54 11.43
C THR A 311 -25.58 -37.51 12.35
N THR A 312 -26.74 -36.99 11.96
CA THR A 312 -27.52 -36.08 12.83
C THR A 312 -28.06 -36.82 14.05
N ALA A 313 -28.55 -36.10 15.06
CA ALA A 313 -29.20 -36.69 16.23
C ALA A 313 -30.41 -37.61 15.89
N LYS A 314 -31.00 -37.45 14.70
CA LYS A 314 -32.12 -38.28 14.21
C LYS A 314 -31.68 -39.44 13.32
N GLY A 315 -30.38 -39.71 13.19
CA GLY A 315 -29.88 -40.81 12.36
C GLY A 315 -29.68 -40.47 10.87
N THR A 316 -29.79 -39.20 10.46
CA THR A 316 -29.62 -38.82 9.05
C THR A 316 -28.13 -38.74 8.68
N PRO A 317 -27.63 -39.50 7.69
CA PRO A 317 -26.27 -39.36 7.19
C PRO A 317 -26.06 -38.02 6.49
N VAL A 318 -25.01 -37.30 6.88
CA VAL A 318 -24.69 -35.96 6.36
C VAL A 318 -23.20 -35.80 6.10
N ILE A 319 -22.87 -34.93 5.15
CA ILE A 319 -21.54 -34.35 5.00
C ILE A 319 -21.55 -33.02 5.73
N CYS A 320 -20.74 -32.89 6.76
CA CYS A 320 -20.56 -31.69 7.56
C CYS A 320 -19.21 -31.06 7.22
N LEU A 321 -19.20 -29.82 6.72
CA LEU A 321 -17.97 -29.11 6.39
C LEU A 321 -18.05 -27.63 6.75
N ILE A 322 -16.88 -27.04 7.02
CA ILE A 322 -16.72 -25.59 7.21
C ILE A 322 -16.19 -25.01 5.91
N GLN A 323 -17.01 -24.23 5.21
CA GLN A 323 -16.64 -23.64 3.93
C GLN A 323 -15.39 -22.75 4.08
N LYS A 324 -14.38 -22.94 3.23
CA LYS A 324 -13.10 -22.22 3.32
C LYS A 324 -13.26 -20.70 3.17
N LYS A 325 -14.13 -20.27 2.26
CA LYS A 325 -14.30 -18.85 1.89
C LYS A 325 -15.10 -18.05 2.92
N THR A 326 -16.20 -18.62 3.40
CA THR A 326 -17.19 -17.92 4.23
C THR A 326 -17.09 -18.30 5.70
N ARG A 327 -16.38 -19.38 6.03
CA ARG A 327 -16.31 -20.00 7.36
C ARG A 327 -17.67 -20.45 7.90
N ASN A 328 -18.66 -20.62 7.01
CA ASN A 328 -19.95 -21.16 7.38
C ASN A 328 -19.85 -22.69 7.54
N GLU A 329 -20.36 -23.22 8.65
CA GLU A 329 -20.65 -24.65 8.79
C GLU A 329 -21.88 -24.99 7.94
N VAL A 330 -21.78 -26.02 7.11
CA VAL A 330 -22.90 -26.54 6.31
C VAL A 330 -23.05 -28.03 6.54
N LYS A 331 -24.29 -28.49 6.68
CA LYS A 331 -24.65 -29.91 6.84
C LYS A 331 -25.49 -30.34 5.65
N ILE A 332 -24.96 -31.26 4.86
CA ILE A 332 -25.49 -31.66 3.56
C ILE A 332 -26.00 -33.09 3.67
N PRO A 333 -27.32 -33.33 3.61
CA PRO A 333 -27.86 -34.68 3.60
C PRO A 333 -27.40 -35.49 2.39
N ILE A 334 -26.99 -36.74 2.62
CA ILE A 334 -26.60 -37.66 1.54
C ILE A 334 -27.88 -38.29 0.96
N MET A 335 -28.53 -37.57 0.04
CA MET A 335 -29.82 -37.98 -0.54
C MET A 335 -29.69 -38.66 -1.90
N ASN A 336 -28.62 -38.36 -2.65
CA ASN A 336 -28.44 -38.88 -3.99
C ASN A 336 -27.76 -40.27 -3.94
N PRO A 337 -28.35 -41.33 -4.53
CA PRO A 337 -27.76 -42.67 -4.55
C PRO A 337 -26.37 -42.74 -5.20
N ASN A 338 -26.13 -41.98 -6.27
CA ASN A 338 -24.84 -41.93 -6.95
C ASN A 338 -23.78 -41.27 -6.06
N LEU A 339 -24.14 -40.22 -5.31
CA LEU A 339 -23.24 -39.63 -4.31
C LEU A 339 -22.85 -40.66 -3.25
N LYS A 340 -23.84 -41.39 -2.72
CA LYS A 340 -23.59 -42.45 -1.73
C LYS A 340 -22.66 -43.53 -2.29
N ALA A 341 -22.92 -44.00 -3.50
CA ALA A 341 -22.08 -45.02 -4.16
C ALA A 341 -20.64 -44.53 -4.39
N ILE A 342 -20.45 -43.26 -4.80
CA ILE A 342 -19.11 -42.66 -4.92
C ILE A 342 -18.42 -42.61 -3.56
N CYS A 343 -19.12 -42.17 -2.51
CA CYS A 343 -18.55 -42.12 -1.16
C CYS A 343 -18.13 -43.52 -0.67
N GLU A 344 -18.98 -44.53 -0.87
CA GLU A 344 -18.68 -45.93 -0.50
C GLU A 344 -17.50 -46.49 -1.32
N LYS A 345 -17.44 -46.23 -2.63
CA LYS A 345 -16.34 -46.63 -3.51
C LYS A 345 -14.97 -46.20 -2.98
N TYR A 346 -14.88 -44.99 -2.43
CA TYR A 346 -13.64 -44.44 -1.87
C TYR A 346 -13.52 -44.60 -0.35
N ASN A 347 -14.31 -45.48 0.27
CA ASN A 347 -14.35 -45.68 1.73
C ASN A 347 -14.45 -44.36 2.51
N TYR A 348 -15.31 -43.46 2.03
CA TYR A 348 -15.54 -42.12 2.58
C TYR A 348 -14.30 -41.21 2.64
N ASN A 349 -13.25 -41.53 1.88
CA ASN A 349 -12.04 -40.72 1.76
C ASN A 349 -11.84 -40.33 0.29
N LEU A 350 -12.52 -39.26 -0.13
CA LEU A 350 -12.60 -38.85 -1.54
C LEU A 350 -11.23 -38.41 -2.09
N PRO A 351 -10.93 -38.67 -3.38
CA PRO A 351 -9.66 -38.29 -3.98
C PRO A 351 -9.52 -36.77 -4.12
N TYR A 352 -8.31 -36.25 -3.92
CA TYR A 352 -8.03 -34.83 -4.16
C TYR A 352 -7.59 -34.59 -5.60
N VAL A 353 -8.26 -33.65 -6.29
CA VAL A 353 -7.87 -33.23 -7.66
C VAL A 353 -7.67 -31.73 -7.72
N VAL A 354 -6.46 -31.30 -8.10
CA VAL A 354 -6.13 -29.89 -8.30
C VAL A 354 -7.08 -29.26 -9.33
N ASP A 355 -7.66 -28.11 -9.00
CA ASP A 355 -8.68 -27.38 -9.81
C ASP A 355 -8.31 -27.25 -11.29
N VAL A 356 -7.05 -26.93 -11.62
CA VAL A 356 -6.58 -26.81 -13.01
C VAL A 356 -6.63 -28.15 -13.75
N ILE A 357 -6.31 -29.25 -13.06
CA ILE A 357 -6.36 -30.61 -13.62
C ILE A 357 -7.83 -31.03 -13.77
N LEU A 358 -8.64 -30.83 -12.73
CA LEU A 358 -10.07 -31.12 -12.73
C LEU A 358 -10.78 -30.43 -13.92
N ASN A 359 -10.54 -29.14 -14.11
CA ASN A 359 -11.13 -28.35 -15.20
C ASN A 359 -10.68 -28.82 -16.59
N ARG A 360 -9.42 -29.24 -16.76
CA ARG A 360 -8.94 -29.78 -18.03
C ARG A 360 -9.61 -31.11 -18.35
N TYR A 361 -9.49 -32.07 -17.44
CA TYR A 361 -10.00 -33.42 -17.67
C TYR A 361 -11.53 -33.45 -17.81
N ILE A 362 -12.29 -32.65 -17.05
CA ILE A 362 -13.75 -32.64 -17.19
C ILE A 362 -14.20 -32.17 -18.58
N LYS A 363 -13.45 -31.25 -19.22
CA LYS A 363 -13.74 -30.84 -20.60
C LYS A 363 -13.46 -31.94 -21.60
N GLU A 364 -12.39 -32.70 -21.40
CA GLU A 364 -12.04 -33.86 -22.24
C GLU A 364 -13.08 -34.97 -22.08
N ILE A 365 -13.46 -35.30 -20.84
CA ILE A 365 -14.49 -36.31 -20.53
C ILE A 365 -15.84 -35.90 -21.15
N LEU A 366 -16.25 -34.64 -21.01
CA LEU A 366 -17.52 -34.18 -21.57
C LEU A 366 -17.50 -34.01 -23.10
N MET A 367 -16.32 -33.82 -23.69
CA MET A 367 -16.15 -33.88 -25.13
C MET A 367 -16.40 -35.31 -25.63
N GLU A 368 -15.79 -36.31 -25.00
CA GLU A 368 -16.04 -37.73 -25.32
C GLU A 368 -17.50 -38.13 -25.06
N LEU A 369 -18.10 -37.67 -23.95
CA LEU A 369 -19.50 -37.94 -23.63
C LEU A 369 -20.46 -37.32 -24.66
N SER A 370 -20.05 -36.26 -25.36
CA SER A 370 -20.90 -35.58 -26.34
C SER A 370 -21.25 -36.44 -27.55
N ASP A 371 -20.51 -37.53 -27.81
CA ASP A 371 -20.87 -38.53 -28.82
C ASP A 371 -22.17 -39.28 -28.48
N LYS A 372 -22.44 -39.49 -27.19
CA LYS A 372 -23.67 -40.12 -26.68
C LYS A 372 -24.74 -39.12 -26.27
N VAL A 373 -24.32 -37.92 -25.87
CA VAL A 373 -25.21 -36.85 -25.42
C VAL A 373 -24.98 -35.61 -26.31
N PRO A 374 -25.61 -35.56 -27.50
CA PRO A 374 -25.33 -34.53 -28.51
C PRO A 374 -25.58 -33.10 -28.02
N ASP A 375 -26.39 -32.92 -26.98
CA ASP A 375 -26.64 -31.62 -26.38
C ASP A 375 -25.35 -30.94 -25.86
N LEU A 376 -24.38 -31.73 -25.38
CA LEU A 376 -23.08 -31.23 -24.92
C LEU A 376 -22.21 -30.66 -26.07
N ALA A 377 -22.43 -31.12 -27.31
CA ALA A 377 -21.72 -30.64 -28.49
C ALA A 377 -22.39 -29.41 -29.13
N LYS A 378 -23.61 -29.02 -28.69
CA LYS A 378 -24.29 -27.84 -29.23
C LYS A 378 -23.44 -26.59 -29.08
N MET A 379 -23.35 -25.81 -30.15
CA MET A 379 -22.63 -24.55 -30.16
C MET A 379 -23.40 -23.48 -29.39
N VAL A 380 -22.73 -22.82 -28.46
CA VAL A 380 -23.28 -21.72 -27.66
C VAL A 380 -22.43 -20.46 -27.84
N VAL A 381 -23.09 -19.31 -27.89
CA VAL A 381 -22.44 -18.00 -27.94
C VAL A 381 -21.77 -17.72 -26.60
N THR A 382 -20.52 -17.27 -26.62
CA THR A 382 -19.76 -16.94 -25.40
C THR A 382 -18.82 -15.76 -25.61
N LYS A 383 -18.32 -15.20 -24.50
CA LYS A 383 -17.27 -14.17 -24.49
C LYS A 383 -15.97 -14.78 -24.00
N LEU A 384 -14.89 -14.46 -24.71
CA LEU A 384 -13.54 -14.89 -24.33
C LEU A 384 -13.03 -14.08 -23.14
N THR A 385 -12.47 -14.79 -22.16
CA THR A 385 -11.65 -14.16 -21.12
C THR A 385 -10.34 -13.62 -21.70
N GLN A 386 -9.69 -12.67 -21.01
CA GLN A 386 -8.38 -12.16 -21.47
C GLN A 386 -7.32 -13.27 -21.63
N LYS A 387 -7.39 -14.32 -20.80
CA LYS A 387 -6.52 -15.48 -20.94
C LYS A 387 -6.79 -16.23 -22.24
N GLN A 388 -8.05 -16.43 -22.61
CA GLN A 388 -8.42 -17.09 -23.87
C GLN A 388 -8.07 -16.23 -25.08
N LYS A 389 -8.30 -14.91 -25.03
CA LYS A 389 -7.89 -13.99 -26.11
C LYS A 389 -6.40 -14.11 -26.41
N LYS A 390 -5.57 -14.10 -25.37
CA LYS A 390 -4.13 -14.34 -25.52
C LYS A 390 -3.80 -15.71 -26.13
N LEU A 391 -4.55 -16.76 -25.78
CA LEU A 391 -4.34 -18.09 -26.38
C LEU A 391 -4.73 -18.13 -27.86
N VAL A 392 -5.72 -17.34 -28.28
CA VAL A 392 -6.07 -17.17 -29.70
C VAL A 392 -4.95 -16.41 -30.43
N GLU A 393 -4.46 -15.31 -29.87
CA GLU A 393 -3.32 -14.54 -30.41
C GLU A 393 -2.04 -15.40 -30.53
N ASP A 394 -1.77 -16.26 -29.54
CA ASP A 394 -0.64 -17.19 -29.53
C ASP A 394 -0.85 -18.41 -30.47
N GLY A 395 -1.99 -18.51 -31.17
CA GLY A 395 -2.33 -19.64 -32.05
C GLY A 395 -2.62 -20.97 -31.33
N LYS A 396 -2.83 -20.94 -30.01
CA LYS A 396 -3.04 -22.12 -29.15
C LYS A 396 -4.51 -22.46 -28.93
N LEU A 397 -5.42 -21.57 -29.32
CA LEU A 397 -6.86 -21.78 -29.25
C LEU A 397 -7.50 -21.32 -30.55
N VAL A 398 -8.16 -22.22 -31.24
CA VAL A 398 -9.00 -21.91 -32.40
C VAL A 398 -10.44 -21.71 -31.91
N VAL A 399 -11.07 -20.64 -32.35
CA VAL A 399 -12.46 -20.30 -32.02
C VAL A 399 -13.26 -20.07 -33.30
N GLU A 400 -14.51 -20.49 -33.27
CA GLU A 400 -15.46 -20.28 -34.36
C GLU A 400 -16.30 -19.03 -34.08
N HIS A 401 -16.81 -18.43 -35.15
CA HIS A 401 -17.67 -17.25 -35.08
C HIS A 401 -18.98 -17.53 -35.81
N ASN A 402 -20.09 -17.06 -35.26
CA ASN A 402 -21.39 -17.08 -35.94
C ASN A 402 -21.46 -15.95 -37.01
N GLU A 403 -22.57 -15.90 -37.75
CA GLU A 403 -22.83 -14.88 -38.78
C GLU A 403 -22.78 -13.42 -38.26
N LYS A 404 -22.99 -13.23 -36.95
CA LYS A 404 -22.93 -11.92 -36.28
C LYS A 404 -21.52 -11.58 -35.78
N GLY A 405 -20.52 -12.43 -36.06
CA GLY A 405 -19.14 -12.28 -35.59
C GLY A 405 -18.94 -12.63 -34.12
N GLU A 406 -19.93 -13.20 -33.43
CA GLU A 406 -19.83 -13.60 -32.04
C GLU A 406 -19.12 -14.93 -31.91
N VAL A 407 -18.27 -15.07 -30.89
CA VAL A 407 -17.56 -16.32 -30.63
C VAL A 407 -18.54 -17.39 -30.19
N ILE A 408 -18.47 -18.55 -30.84
CA ILE A 408 -19.22 -19.75 -30.48
C ILE A 408 -18.28 -20.87 -30.06
N MET A 409 -18.73 -21.68 -29.11
CA MET A 409 -18.01 -22.86 -28.62
C MET A 409 -19.01 -23.97 -28.28
N PRO A 410 -18.64 -25.25 -28.41
CA PRO A 410 -19.48 -26.34 -27.95
C PRO A 410 -19.66 -26.27 -26.42
N ARG A 411 -20.85 -26.62 -25.91
CA ARG A 411 -21.20 -26.53 -24.48
C ARG A 411 -20.15 -27.18 -23.58
N TYR A 412 -19.63 -28.35 -23.93
CA TYR A 412 -18.59 -29.03 -23.13
C TYR A 412 -17.32 -28.18 -22.92
N LYS A 413 -16.92 -27.30 -23.87
CA LYS A 413 -15.76 -26.40 -23.70
C LYS A 413 -16.03 -25.25 -22.73
N CYS A 414 -17.29 -24.91 -22.49
CA CYS A 414 -17.73 -23.86 -21.58
C CYS A 414 -17.83 -24.33 -20.12
N VAL A 415 -17.65 -25.63 -19.85
CA VAL A 415 -17.64 -26.18 -18.50
C VAL A 415 -16.46 -25.65 -17.69
N THR A 416 -16.68 -25.44 -16.41
CA THR A 416 -15.64 -25.12 -15.43
C THR A 416 -15.91 -25.92 -14.15
N THR A 417 -14.99 -25.89 -13.19
CA THR A 417 -15.23 -26.50 -11.87
C THR A 417 -16.41 -25.88 -11.13
N HIS A 418 -16.79 -24.66 -11.50
CA HIS A 418 -17.98 -23.98 -10.97
C HIS A 418 -19.28 -24.40 -11.68
N THR A 419 -19.20 -25.08 -12.84
CA THR A 419 -20.37 -25.73 -13.46
C THR A 419 -20.97 -26.75 -12.50
N ALA A 420 -20.16 -27.55 -11.80
CA ALA A 420 -20.66 -28.53 -10.84
C ALA A 420 -21.66 -27.92 -9.83
N ARG A 421 -21.26 -26.84 -9.17
CA ARG A 421 -22.13 -26.13 -8.22
C ARG A 421 -23.39 -25.55 -8.86
N ARG A 422 -23.30 -25.02 -10.09
CA ARG A 422 -24.45 -24.49 -10.84
C ARG A 422 -25.43 -25.59 -11.23
N SER A 423 -24.92 -26.73 -11.70
CA SER A 423 -25.71 -27.94 -12.00
C SER A 423 -26.45 -28.40 -10.76
N GLY A 424 -25.74 -28.57 -9.64
CA GLY A 424 -26.35 -28.97 -8.37
C GLY A 424 -27.49 -28.07 -7.93
N ILE A 425 -27.27 -26.74 -7.95
CA ILE A 425 -28.28 -25.77 -7.51
C ILE A 425 -29.46 -25.71 -8.48
N THR A 426 -29.19 -25.66 -9.79
CA THR A 426 -30.24 -25.56 -10.81
C THR A 426 -31.10 -26.82 -10.82
N ASN A 427 -30.49 -28.01 -10.79
CA ASN A 427 -31.24 -29.27 -10.76
C ASN A 427 -32.01 -29.44 -9.45
N MET A 428 -31.43 -29.07 -8.31
CA MET A 428 -32.14 -29.09 -7.02
C MET A 428 -33.35 -28.15 -7.02
N TYR A 429 -33.22 -26.96 -7.63
CA TYR A 429 -34.32 -26.01 -7.80
C TYR A 429 -35.44 -26.59 -8.68
N LEU A 430 -35.08 -27.20 -9.81
CA LEU A 430 -36.01 -27.86 -10.74
C LEU A 430 -36.73 -29.09 -10.15
N THR A 431 -36.28 -29.62 -9.01
CA THR A 431 -37.05 -30.70 -8.35
C THR A 431 -38.36 -30.22 -7.73
N HIS A 432 -38.49 -28.92 -7.43
CA HIS A 432 -39.60 -28.33 -6.67
C HIS A 432 -39.85 -28.94 -5.28
N LYS A 433 -38.94 -29.79 -4.78
CA LYS A 433 -39.09 -30.49 -3.49
C LYS A 433 -38.65 -29.66 -2.28
N TYR A 434 -37.88 -28.60 -2.50
CA TYR A 434 -37.21 -27.85 -1.44
C TYR A 434 -37.48 -26.35 -1.53
N SER A 435 -37.65 -25.72 -0.37
CA SER A 435 -37.70 -24.26 -0.28
C SER A 435 -36.32 -23.64 -0.59
N ILE A 436 -36.33 -22.37 -1.02
CA ILE A 436 -35.10 -21.58 -1.22
C ILE A 436 -34.24 -21.57 0.04
N VAL A 437 -34.84 -21.49 1.23
CA VAL A 437 -34.12 -21.51 2.51
C VAL A 437 -33.36 -22.81 2.72
N GLN A 438 -33.98 -23.96 2.42
CA GLN A 438 -33.32 -25.27 2.52
C GLN A 438 -32.17 -25.41 1.51
N MET A 439 -32.38 -24.98 0.26
CA MET A 439 -31.35 -25.00 -0.78
C MET A 439 -30.16 -24.07 -0.46
N MET A 440 -30.44 -22.90 0.12
CA MET A 440 -29.42 -21.97 0.59
C MET A 440 -28.63 -22.53 1.77
N HIS A 441 -29.28 -23.26 2.70
CA HIS A 441 -28.60 -23.94 3.80
C HIS A 441 -27.59 -24.97 3.29
N VAL A 442 -28.01 -25.83 2.35
CA VAL A 442 -27.13 -26.84 1.72
C VAL A 442 -25.98 -26.18 0.97
N SER A 443 -26.27 -25.19 0.12
CA SER A 443 -25.23 -24.54 -0.69
C SER A 443 -24.37 -23.53 0.10
N GLY A 444 -24.76 -23.13 1.31
CA GLY A 444 -24.07 -22.15 2.15
C GLY A 444 -24.18 -20.70 1.67
N HIS A 445 -25.24 -20.35 0.92
CA HIS A 445 -25.50 -18.97 0.52
C HIS A 445 -26.17 -18.17 1.65
N LYS A 446 -25.66 -16.96 1.93
CA LYS A 446 -26.21 -16.09 2.98
C LYS A 446 -27.41 -15.25 2.51
N THR A 447 -27.51 -14.94 1.22
CA THR A 447 -28.55 -14.09 0.66
C THR A 447 -29.22 -14.76 -0.53
N GLN A 448 -30.53 -14.58 -0.65
CA GLN A 448 -31.31 -15.12 -1.77
C GLN A 448 -30.83 -14.55 -3.10
N LYS A 449 -30.56 -13.24 -3.17
CA LYS A 449 -30.05 -12.59 -4.40
C LYS A 449 -28.85 -13.32 -4.99
N THR A 450 -27.84 -13.62 -4.17
CA THR A 450 -26.64 -14.34 -4.64
C THR A 450 -26.93 -15.81 -4.95
N PHE A 451 -27.90 -16.43 -4.28
CA PHE A 451 -28.34 -17.79 -4.61
C PHE A 451 -29.02 -17.85 -5.98
N MET A 452 -29.93 -16.92 -6.29
CA MET A 452 -30.65 -16.87 -7.56
C MET A 452 -29.69 -16.69 -8.76
N ASP A 453 -28.56 -16.01 -8.57
CA ASP A 453 -27.52 -15.89 -9.61
C ASP A 453 -26.95 -17.26 -10.06
N TYR A 454 -27.13 -18.34 -9.29
CA TYR A 454 -26.67 -19.70 -9.63
C TYR A 454 -27.69 -20.53 -10.39
N ILE A 455 -28.97 -20.12 -10.41
CA ILE A 455 -30.00 -20.80 -11.18
C ILE A 455 -29.84 -20.36 -12.63
N LYS A 456 -29.51 -21.31 -13.52
CA LYS A 456 -29.14 -21.03 -14.93
C LYS A 456 -30.18 -21.54 -15.92
N LEU A 457 -31.43 -21.22 -15.66
CA LEU A 457 -32.54 -21.48 -16.60
C LEU A 457 -32.58 -20.39 -17.67
N SER A 458 -32.74 -20.81 -18.91
CA SER A 458 -33.07 -19.94 -20.04
C SER A 458 -34.51 -19.46 -19.97
N SER A 459 -34.83 -18.38 -20.69
CA SER A 459 -36.21 -17.89 -20.77
C SER A 459 -37.17 -18.95 -21.31
N ASP A 460 -36.69 -19.78 -22.24
CA ASP A 460 -37.48 -20.88 -22.82
C ASP A 460 -37.71 -21.98 -21.78
N GLU A 461 -36.67 -22.39 -21.03
CA GLU A 461 -36.83 -23.35 -19.92
C GLU A 461 -37.77 -22.84 -18.84
N ILE A 462 -37.74 -21.54 -18.52
CA ILE A 462 -38.68 -20.93 -17.56
C ILE A 462 -40.11 -20.97 -18.12
N ALA A 463 -40.30 -20.74 -19.42
CA ALA A 463 -41.62 -20.81 -20.04
C ALA A 463 -42.15 -22.26 -20.04
N ASP A 464 -41.31 -23.23 -20.39
CA ASP A 464 -41.62 -24.66 -20.34
C ASP A 464 -41.94 -25.12 -18.90
N GLU A 465 -41.21 -24.60 -17.90
CA GLU A 465 -41.47 -24.86 -16.48
C GLU A 465 -42.85 -24.32 -16.06
N ILE A 466 -43.18 -23.09 -16.44
CA ILE A 466 -44.48 -22.48 -16.14
C ILE A 466 -45.61 -23.28 -16.81
N ASP A 467 -45.41 -23.71 -18.06
CA ASP A 467 -46.38 -24.54 -18.77
C ASP A 467 -46.55 -25.91 -18.12
N ALA A 468 -45.45 -26.58 -17.76
CA ALA A 468 -45.48 -27.87 -17.07
C ALA A 468 -46.20 -27.80 -15.71
N ILE A 469 -46.01 -26.73 -14.95
CA ILE A 469 -46.72 -26.52 -13.68
C ILE A 469 -48.21 -26.25 -13.92
N ALA A 470 -48.55 -25.40 -14.89
CA ALA A 470 -49.92 -24.99 -15.15
C ALA A 470 -50.76 -26.08 -15.84
N ASN A 471 -50.15 -26.88 -16.72
CA ASN A 471 -50.84 -27.83 -17.59
C ASN A 471 -50.46 -29.30 -17.33
N GLY A 472 -49.29 -29.59 -16.73
CA GLY A 472 -48.92 -30.96 -16.31
C GLY A 472 -49.81 -31.50 -15.19
N ALA A 473 -50.42 -30.62 -14.38
CA ALA A 473 -51.43 -31.02 -13.40
C ALA A 473 -52.77 -31.48 -14.01
N LYS A 474 -52.99 -31.29 -15.33
CA LYS A 474 -54.22 -31.77 -16.01
C LYS A 474 -54.17 -33.23 -16.46
N SER A 475 -53.00 -33.89 -16.45
CA SER A 475 -52.88 -35.29 -16.89
C SER A 475 -52.93 -36.33 -15.77
N GLU A 476 -53.04 -35.93 -14.50
CA GLU A 476 -53.24 -36.87 -13.37
C GLU A 476 -54.69 -36.90 -12.83
N VAL A 477 -55.63 -36.29 -13.56
CA VAL A 477 -57.07 -36.45 -13.30
C VAL A 477 -57.72 -36.87 -14.59
N PHE A 478 -57.62 -38.15 -14.96
CA PHE A 478 -58.69 -39.01 -15.48
C PHE A 478 -58.17 -40.43 -15.73
#